data_AF-A0AAU4UC14-F1
#
_entry.id   AF-A0AAU4UC14-F1
#
_cell.length_a   1.000
_cell.length_b   1.000
_cell.length_c   1.000
_cell.angle_alpha   90.00
_cell.angle_beta   90.00
_cell.angle_gamma   90.00
#
_symmetry.space_group_name_H-M   'P 1'
#
loop_
_entity.id
_entity.type
_entity.pdbx_description
1 polymer ?
#
loop_
_entity_poly.entity_id
_entity_poly.type
_entity_poly.pdbx_seq_one_letter_code
_entity_poly.pdbx_strand_id
1 'polypeptide(L)'
;MDRLVHHELRAFLTALLAVAVSAVVVGLVRGFPAVRISDRSAQTLAGFLAIWALFTFLENTRIKWFGEVRDFDAATPLAPETVLPTEDFWHDRPVQPGFLLVLVVPTLGMAFFMGSWMCLAPLVVGLGWAAKAARVAHWERKNGRVLWRGRVGSRPWELSCSQAGPRTPARTATDAPPAV
;
A
#
# COMPACT_ATOMS: atom_id res chain seq x y z
N MET A 1 8.36 4.86 -12.94
CA MET A 1 8.11 5.29 -11.55
C MET A 1 6.63 5.11 -11.27
N ASP A 2 6.26 4.73 -10.06
CA ASP A 2 4.87 4.55 -9.65
C ASP A 2 4.65 5.27 -8.32
N ARG A 3 3.50 5.90 -8.12
CA ARG A 3 3.20 6.56 -6.83
C ARG A 3 3.11 5.48 -5.75
N LEU A 4 3.81 5.69 -4.64
CA LEU A 4 3.91 4.66 -3.60
C LEU A 4 2.52 4.28 -3.05
N VAL A 5 1.65 5.27 -2.80
CA VAL A 5 0.26 5.02 -2.35
C VAL A 5 -0.49 4.08 -3.30
N HIS A 6 -0.39 4.32 -4.61
CA HIS A 6 -1.08 3.50 -5.61
C HIS A 6 -0.52 2.08 -5.65
N HIS A 7 0.79 1.92 -5.56
CA HIS A 7 1.43 0.61 -5.51
C HIS A 7 0.94 -0.21 -4.30
N GLU A 8 0.93 0.38 -3.11
CA GLU A 8 0.48 -0.27 -1.88
C GLU A 8 -1.02 -0.61 -1.94
N LEU A 9 -1.86 0.28 -2.49
CA LEU A 9 -3.28 0.00 -2.71
C LEU A 9 -3.52 -1.14 -3.70
N ARG A 10 -2.76 -1.22 -4.81
CA ARG A 10 -2.85 -2.34 -5.76
C ARG A 10 -2.44 -3.65 -5.10
N ALA A 11 -1.39 -3.64 -4.30
CA ALA A 11 -0.96 -4.81 -3.55
C ALA A 11 -2.08 -5.27 -2.61
N PHE A 12 -2.70 -4.35 -1.86
CA PHE A 12 -3.85 -4.64 -1.02
C PHE A 12 -5.04 -5.23 -1.79
N LEU A 13 -5.44 -4.60 -2.91
CA LEU A 13 -6.51 -5.11 -3.78
C LEU A 13 -6.19 -6.51 -4.31
N THR A 14 -4.93 -6.75 -4.69
CA THR A 14 -4.48 -8.08 -5.13
C THR A 14 -4.59 -9.10 -4.01
N ALA A 15 -4.27 -8.72 -2.77
CA ALA A 15 -4.46 -9.55 -1.58
C ALA A 15 -5.93 -9.92 -1.36
N LEU A 16 -6.83 -8.94 -1.43
CA LEU A 16 -8.28 -9.17 -1.30
C LEU A 16 -8.79 -10.14 -2.37
N LEU A 17 -8.35 -9.94 -3.62
CA LEU A 17 -8.72 -10.83 -4.71
C LEU A 17 -8.16 -12.25 -4.49
N ALA A 18 -6.93 -12.38 -4.00
CA ALA A 18 -6.33 -13.66 -3.67
C ALA A 18 -7.13 -14.40 -2.58
N VAL A 19 -7.58 -13.69 -1.54
CA VAL A 19 -8.47 -14.25 -0.50
C VAL A 19 -9.77 -14.75 -1.12
N ALA A 20 -10.43 -13.92 -1.95
CA ALA A 20 -11.70 -14.27 -2.56
C ALA A 20 -11.58 -15.51 -3.45
N VAL A 21 -10.58 -15.53 -4.35
CA VAL A 21 -10.32 -16.68 -5.23
C VAL A 21 -9.99 -17.93 -4.42
N SER A 22 -9.13 -17.82 -3.41
CA SER A 22 -8.74 -18.97 -2.58
C SER A 22 -9.93 -19.53 -1.79
N ALA A 23 -10.74 -18.66 -1.19
CA ALA A 23 -11.92 -19.05 -0.44
C ALA A 23 -12.96 -19.76 -1.33
N VAL A 24 -13.19 -19.26 -2.55
CA VAL A 24 -14.09 -19.91 -3.52
C VAL A 24 -13.57 -21.29 -3.92
N VAL A 25 -12.28 -21.41 -4.30
CA VAL A 25 -11.68 -22.68 -4.70
C VAL A 25 -11.74 -23.70 -3.56
N VAL A 26 -11.34 -23.30 -2.35
CA VAL A 26 -11.38 -24.19 -1.19
C VAL A 26 -12.81 -24.57 -0.81
N GLY A 27 -13.75 -23.61 -0.87
CA GLY A 27 -15.17 -23.87 -0.63
C GLY A 27 -15.80 -24.83 -1.64
N LEU A 28 -15.43 -24.74 -2.92
CA LEU A 28 -15.88 -25.68 -3.96
C LEU A 28 -15.30 -27.09 -3.77
N VAL A 29 -14.04 -27.20 -3.33
CA VAL A 29 -13.36 -28.50 -3.16
C VAL A 29 -13.71 -29.19 -1.84
N ARG A 30 -13.83 -28.42 -0.75
CA ARG A 30 -14.03 -28.96 0.62
C ARG A 30 -15.42 -28.71 1.20
N GLY A 31 -16.26 -27.98 0.49
CA GLY A 31 -17.50 -27.42 1.03
C GLY A 31 -17.24 -26.12 1.80
N PHE A 32 -18.25 -25.26 1.87
CA PHE A 32 -18.20 -24.06 2.70
C PHE A 32 -18.42 -24.43 4.16
N PRO A 33 -17.44 -24.22 5.06
CA PRO A 33 -17.62 -24.52 6.46
C PRO A 33 -18.69 -23.60 7.06
N ALA A 34 -19.55 -24.14 7.92
CA ALA A 34 -20.43 -23.31 8.74
C ALA A 34 -19.54 -22.47 9.68
N VAL A 35 -19.55 -21.15 9.49
CA VAL A 35 -18.76 -20.24 10.32
C VAL A 35 -19.37 -20.21 11.71
N ARG A 36 -18.74 -20.93 12.66
CA ARG A 36 -19.06 -20.84 14.09
C ARG A 36 -17.90 -20.16 14.80
N ILE A 37 -18.07 -18.89 15.12
CA ILE A 37 -17.12 -18.15 15.93
C ILE A 37 -17.40 -18.52 17.39
N SER A 38 -16.51 -19.30 18.00
CA SER A 38 -16.52 -19.52 19.45
C SER A 38 -15.94 -18.31 20.18
N ASP A 39 -16.34 -18.08 21.44
CA ASP A 39 -15.79 -16.98 22.27
C ASP A 39 -14.26 -17.00 22.32
N ARG A 40 -13.66 -18.20 22.39
CA ARG A 40 -12.20 -18.37 22.38
C ARG A 40 -11.58 -17.92 21.04
N SER A 41 -12.22 -18.27 19.92
CA SER A 41 -11.75 -17.82 18.60
C SER A 41 -11.92 -16.31 18.41
N ALA A 42 -13.00 -15.72 18.92
CA ALA A 42 -13.20 -14.27 18.92
C ALA A 42 -12.13 -13.55 19.76
N GLN A 43 -11.85 -14.03 20.97
CA GLN A 43 -10.77 -13.48 21.82
C GLN A 43 -9.40 -13.60 21.17
N THR A 44 -9.11 -14.73 20.52
CA THR A 44 -7.85 -14.95 19.80
C THR A 44 -7.71 -13.96 18.63
N LEU A 45 -8.77 -13.80 17.84
CA LEU A 45 -8.81 -12.83 16.75
C LEU A 45 -8.64 -11.39 17.26
N ALA A 46 -9.33 -11.04 18.36
CA ALA A 46 -9.22 -9.72 18.97
C ALA A 46 -7.79 -9.44 19.48
N GLY A 47 -7.15 -10.41 20.13
CA GLY A 47 -5.76 -10.32 20.58
C GLY A 47 -4.80 -10.14 19.41
N PHE A 48 -4.98 -10.90 18.33
CA PHE A 48 -4.18 -10.76 17.11
C PHE A 48 -4.35 -9.39 16.47
N LEU A 49 -5.58 -8.89 16.35
CA LEU A 49 -5.87 -7.55 15.83
C LEU A 49 -5.27 -6.45 16.72
N ALA A 50 -5.31 -6.61 18.04
CA ALA A 50 -4.71 -5.66 18.99
C ALA A 50 -3.18 -5.59 18.84
N ILE A 51 -2.52 -6.75 18.73
CA ILE A 51 -1.07 -6.83 18.47
C ILE A 51 -0.76 -6.19 17.11
N TRP A 52 -1.52 -6.54 16.07
CA TRP A 52 -1.34 -5.97 14.73
C TRP A 52 -1.49 -4.44 14.74
N ALA A 53 -2.49 -3.92 15.45
CA ALA A 53 -2.70 -2.48 15.61
C ALA A 53 -1.54 -1.82 16.36
N LEU A 54 -1.00 -2.47 17.40
CA LEU A 54 0.18 -2.00 18.12
C LEU A 54 1.41 -1.92 17.21
N PHE A 55 1.68 -2.96 16.42
CA PHE A 55 2.78 -2.94 15.44
C PHE A 55 2.59 -1.83 14.40
N THR A 56 1.37 -1.69 13.87
CA THR A 56 1.01 -0.60 12.94
C THR A 56 1.25 0.78 13.57
N PHE A 57 0.98 0.93 14.86
CA PHE A 57 1.26 2.15 15.60
C PHE A 57 2.76 2.38 15.80
N LEU A 58 3.52 1.34 16.10
CA LEU A 58 4.98 1.42 16.20
C LEU A 58 5.62 1.83 14.87
N GLU A 59 5.12 1.32 13.75
CA GLU A 59 5.56 1.71 12.39
C GLU A 59 5.27 3.19 12.07
N ASN A 60 4.24 3.78 12.70
CA ASN A 60 3.93 5.21 12.59
C ASN A 60 4.88 6.11 13.38
N THR A 61 5.66 5.56 14.32
CA THR A 61 6.59 6.36 15.13
C THR A 61 7.90 6.64 14.37
N ARG A 62 8.68 7.61 14.84
CA ARG A 62 10.03 7.90 14.31
C ARG A 62 11.13 7.03 14.92
N ILE A 63 10.78 5.89 15.53
CA ILE A 63 11.75 5.03 16.20
C ILE A 63 12.68 4.41 15.15
N LYS A 64 13.99 4.53 15.35
CA LYS A 64 15.03 4.15 14.36
C LYS A 64 14.88 2.74 13.76
N TRP A 65 14.30 1.80 14.51
CA TRP A 65 14.11 0.41 14.10
C TRP A 65 12.77 0.10 13.43
N PHE A 66 11.76 0.94 13.62
CA PHE A 66 10.38 0.67 13.17
C PHE A 66 9.80 1.77 12.28
N GLY A 67 10.41 2.95 12.26
CA GLY A 67 9.81 4.14 11.69
C GLY A 67 10.04 4.29 10.19
N GLU A 68 9.06 3.87 9.39
CA GLU A 68 9.01 4.14 7.95
C GLU A 68 8.98 5.64 7.63
N VAL A 69 8.45 6.46 8.55
CA VAL A 69 8.38 7.92 8.41
C VAL A 69 9.78 8.54 8.21
N ARG A 70 10.82 7.95 8.81
CA ARG A 70 12.18 8.44 8.64
C ARG A 70 12.68 8.22 7.20
N ASP A 71 12.28 7.12 6.58
CA ASP A 71 12.65 6.82 5.20
C ASP A 71 11.91 7.73 4.22
N PHE A 72 10.70 8.17 4.56
CA PHE A 72 9.97 9.21 3.81
C PHE A 72 10.67 10.56 3.90
N ASP A 73 11.12 10.95 5.11
CA ASP A 73 11.86 12.19 5.33
C ASP A 73 13.25 12.16 4.64
N ALA A 74 13.84 10.98 4.48
CA ALA A 74 15.10 10.76 3.76
C ALA A 74 14.93 10.61 2.23
N ALA A 75 13.70 10.64 1.70
CA ALA A 75 13.44 10.47 0.28
C ALA A 75 14.09 11.59 -0.54
N THR A 76 14.80 11.21 -1.61
CA THR A 76 15.56 12.18 -2.41
C THR A 76 14.60 13.08 -3.22
N PRO A 77 14.78 14.42 -3.19
CA PRO A 77 13.94 15.31 -3.98
C PRO A 77 14.17 15.08 -5.49
N LEU A 78 13.08 15.03 -6.24
CA LEU A 78 13.09 14.98 -7.70
C LEU A 78 13.45 16.37 -8.26
N ALA A 79 14.28 16.37 -9.30
CA ALA A 79 14.55 17.60 -10.05
C ALA A 79 13.27 18.07 -10.74
N PRO A 80 13.00 19.39 -10.80
CA PRO A 80 11.77 19.94 -11.38
C PRO A 80 11.59 19.61 -12.86
N GLU A 81 12.67 19.27 -13.56
CA GLU A 81 12.67 18.88 -14.97
C GLU A 81 12.35 17.39 -15.20
N THR A 82 12.18 16.61 -14.13
CA THR A 82 11.88 15.18 -14.26
C THR A 82 10.45 15.01 -14.75
N VAL A 83 10.28 14.44 -15.95
CA VAL A 83 8.96 14.06 -16.48
C VAL A 83 8.36 13.01 -15.56
N LEU A 84 7.33 13.42 -14.81
CA LEU A 84 6.54 12.51 -13.98
C LEU A 84 5.56 11.75 -14.88
N PRO A 85 5.34 10.44 -14.64
CA PRO A 85 4.30 9.72 -15.37
C PRO A 85 2.93 10.37 -15.11
N THR A 86 2.18 10.62 -16.18
CA THR A 86 0.78 11.06 -16.10
C THR A 86 -0.04 10.02 -15.34
N GLU A 87 -0.97 10.45 -14.49
CA GLU A 87 -1.73 9.59 -13.56
C GLU A 87 -2.73 8.62 -14.22
N ASP A 88 -2.58 8.30 -15.51
CA ASP A 88 -3.47 7.41 -16.30
C ASP A 88 -3.46 5.94 -15.80
N PHE A 89 -2.64 5.65 -14.79
CA PHE A 89 -2.28 4.34 -14.29
C PHE A 89 -3.41 3.55 -13.61
N TRP A 90 -4.51 4.17 -13.17
CA TRP A 90 -5.62 3.43 -12.56
C TRP A 90 -6.47 2.67 -13.59
N HIS A 91 -6.48 3.10 -14.85
CA HIS A 91 -7.38 2.54 -15.86
C HIS A 91 -6.88 1.24 -16.50
N ASP A 92 -5.56 1.06 -16.66
CA ASP A 92 -5.09 -0.04 -17.50
C ASP A 92 -4.94 -1.37 -16.75
N ARG A 93 -4.41 -1.39 -15.51
CA ARG A 93 -4.14 -2.64 -14.75
C ARG A 93 -4.17 -2.45 -13.22
N PRO A 94 -5.34 -2.58 -12.57
CA PRO A 94 -5.44 -2.48 -11.10
C PRO A 94 -4.80 -3.67 -10.37
N VAL A 95 -4.71 -4.83 -11.03
CA VAL A 95 -4.14 -6.06 -10.46
C VAL A 95 -3.11 -6.63 -11.42
N GLN A 96 -1.94 -6.98 -10.90
CA GLN A 96 -0.91 -7.66 -11.67
C GLN A 96 -1.12 -9.18 -11.58
N PRO A 97 -1.43 -9.89 -12.69
CA PRO A 97 -1.80 -11.31 -12.64
C PRO A 97 -0.68 -12.19 -12.10
N GLY A 98 0.59 -11.87 -12.41
CA GLY A 98 1.73 -12.58 -11.84
C GLY A 98 1.81 -12.46 -10.32
N PHE A 99 1.55 -11.28 -9.76
CA PHE A 99 1.55 -11.07 -8.32
C PHE A 99 0.36 -11.76 -7.64
N LEU A 100 -0.81 -11.76 -8.29
CA LEU A 100 -1.97 -12.51 -7.84
C LEU A 100 -1.67 -14.01 -7.73
N LEU A 101 -1.04 -14.60 -8.75
CA LEU A 101 -0.66 -16.03 -8.73
C LEU A 101 0.33 -16.33 -7.60
N VAL A 102 1.29 -15.45 -7.37
CA VAL A 102 2.26 -15.57 -6.25
C VAL A 102 1.55 -15.58 -4.90
N LEU A 103 0.42 -14.89 -4.74
CA LEU A 103 -0.37 -14.95 -3.50
C LEU A 103 -1.31 -16.15 -3.45
N VAL A 104 -2.00 -16.46 -4.55
CA VAL A 104 -3.02 -17.52 -4.61
C VAL A 104 -2.41 -18.91 -4.45
N VAL A 105 -1.34 -19.24 -5.18
CA VAL A 105 -0.74 -20.60 -5.20
C VAL A 105 -0.29 -21.07 -3.81
N PRO A 106 0.56 -20.33 -3.06
CA PRO A 106 0.96 -20.75 -1.73
C PRO A 106 -0.22 -20.72 -0.75
N THR A 107 -1.15 -19.78 -0.90
CA THR A 107 -2.34 -19.70 -0.05
C THR A 107 -3.22 -20.93 -0.19
N LEU A 108 -3.47 -21.36 -1.42
CA LEU A 108 -4.19 -22.60 -1.70
C LEU A 108 -3.45 -23.81 -1.12
N GLY A 109 -2.13 -23.89 -1.33
CA GLY A 109 -1.31 -24.94 -0.72
C GLY A 109 -1.51 -25.00 0.80
N MET A 110 -1.29 -23.89 1.49
CA MET A 110 -1.51 -23.79 2.94
C MET A 110 -2.94 -24.12 3.34
N ALA A 111 -3.95 -23.66 2.59
CA ALA A 111 -5.35 -23.94 2.89
C ALA A 111 -5.71 -25.42 2.75
N PHE A 112 -5.11 -26.12 1.79
CA PHE A 112 -5.27 -27.56 1.66
C PHE A 112 -4.52 -28.32 2.78
N PHE A 113 -3.30 -27.93 3.15
CA PHE A 113 -2.55 -28.68 4.18
C PHE A 113 -2.91 -28.34 5.63
N MET A 114 -3.28 -27.10 5.93
CA MET A 114 -3.40 -26.58 7.31
C MET A 114 -4.82 -26.11 7.68
N GLY A 115 -5.76 -26.14 6.72
CA GLY A 115 -7.18 -25.84 6.95
C GLY A 115 -7.66 -24.60 6.20
N SER A 116 -8.97 -24.53 5.95
CA SER A 116 -9.62 -23.50 5.11
C SER A 116 -9.45 -22.08 5.60
N TRP A 117 -9.19 -21.88 6.91
CA TRP A 117 -8.94 -20.56 7.48
C TRP A 117 -7.67 -19.89 6.92
N MET A 118 -6.72 -20.66 6.38
CA MET A 118 -5.52 -20.12 5.72
C MET A 118 -5.83 -19.35 4.43
N CYS A 119 -7.06 -19.44 3.89
CA CYS A 119 -7.49 -18.56 2.80
C CYS A 119 -7.41 -17.07 3.19
N LEU A 120 -7.41 -16.76 4.49
CA LEU A 120 -7.28 -15.41 5.02
C LEU A 120 -5.81 -14.95 5.15
N ALA A 121 -4.82 -15.80 4.89
CA ALA A 121 -3.41 -15.43 5.02
C ALA A 121 -3.03 -14.19 4.17
N PRO A 122 -3.45 -14.06 2.89
CA PRO A 122 -3.18 -12.86 2.11
C PRO A 122 -3.83 -11.61 2.69
N LEU A 123 -4.93 -11.74 3.44
CA LEU A 123 -5.58 -10.60 4.09
C LEU A 123 -4.65 -9.96 5.13
N VAL A 124 -3.94 -10.77 5.91
CA VAL A 124 -3.00 -10.28 6.93
C VAL A 124 -1.88 -9.46 6.28
N VAL A 125 -1.33 -9.95 5.18
CA VAL A 125 -0.32 -9.23 4.40
C VAL A 125 -0.91 -7.96 3.77
N GLY A 126 -2.12 -8.08 3.22
CA GLY A 126 -2.88 -6.98 2.63
C GLY A 126 -3.11 -5.82 3.59
N LEU A 127 -3.45 -6.12 4.84
CA LEU A 127 -3.63 -5.09 5.87
C LEU A 127 -2.35 -4.28 6.10
N GLY A 128 -1.17 -4.90 6.02
CA GLY A 128 0.11 -4.20 6.08
C GLY A 128 0.27 -3.18 4.93
N TRP A 129 -0.07 -3.57 3.70
CA TRP A 129 -0.07 -2.67 2.54
C TRP A 129 -1.10 -1.55 2.67
N ALA A 130 -2.30 -1.85 3.18
CA ALA A 130 -3.33 -0.85 3.43
C ALA A 130 -2.91 0.18 4.49
N ALA A 131 -2.33 -0.29 5.60
CA ALA A 131 -1.78 0.56 6.64
C ALA A 131 -0.68 1.46 6.08
N LYS A 132 0.26 0.89 5.33
CA LYS A 132 1.33 1.65 4.68
C LYS A 132 0.81 2.68 3.68
N ALA A 133 -0.17 2.33 2.84
CA ALA A 133 -0.82 3.27 1.94
C ALA A 133 -1.45 4.46 2.70
N ALA A 134 -2.13 4.20 3.81
CA ALA A 134 -2.73 5.24 4.65
C ALA A 134 -1.66 6.14 5.28
N ARG A 135 -0.54 5.57 5.75
CA ARG A 135 0.61 6.33 6.30
C ARG A 135 1.23 7.25 5.25
N VAL A 136 1.50 6.72 4.07
CA VAL A 136 2.06 7.48 2.95
C VAL A 136 1.10 8.61 2.58
N ALA A 137 -0.19 8.32 2.40
CA ALA A 137 -1.20 9.34 2.09
C ALA A 137 -1.29 10.44 3.18
N HIS A 138 -1.23 10.05 4.46
CA HIS A 138 -1.21 11.01 5.57
C HIS A 138 0.05 11.89 5.54
N TRP A 139 1.22 11.30 5.31
CA TRP A 139 2.49 12.03 5.20
C TRP A 139 2.49 12.97 3.98
N GLU A 140 2.00 12.51 2.83
CA GLU A 140 1.90 13.31 1.60
C GLU A 140 1.02 14.55 1.83
N ARG A 141 -0.16 14.35 2.46
CA ARG A 141 -1.09 15.42 2.81
C ARG A 141 -0.46 16.42 3.79
N LYS A 142 0.29 15.94 4.78
CA LYS A 142 0.91 16.78 5.81
C LYS A 142 2.08 17.62 5.26
N ASN A 143 2.85 17.07 4.33
CA ASN A 143 4.08 17.70 3.83
C ASN A 143 3.90 18.43 2.48
N GLY A 144 2.75 18.28 1.81
CA GLY A 144 2.53 18.84 0.47
C GLY A 144 3.48 18.24 -0.57
N ARG A 145 3.86 16.98 -0.39
CA ARG A 145 4.80 16.24 -1.26
C ARG A 145 4.17 14.92 -1.68
N VAL A 146 4.58 14.41 -2.84
CA VAL A 146 4.17 13.09 -3.35
C VAL A 146 5.38 12.16 -3.31
N LEU A 147 5.18 10.92 -2.86
CA LEU A 147 6.21 9.88 -2.82
C LEU A 147 6.10 8.96 -4.04
N TRP A 148 7.23 8.83 -4.72
CA TRP A 148 7.41 7.99 -5.89
C TRP A 148 8.35 6.85 -5.59
N ARG A 149 8.07 5.70 -6.17
CA ARG A 149 8.92 4.52 -6.14
C ARG A 149 9.64 4.33 -7.47
N GLY A 150 10.91 3.93 -7.39
CA GLY A 150 11.66 3.37 -8.53
C GLY A 150 12.27 4.43 -9.45
N ARG A 151 13.11 5.31 -8.87
CA ARG A 151 13.86 6.32 -9.62
C ARG A 151 14.97 5.74 -10.48
N VAL A 152 15.69 4.77 -9.95
CA VAL A 152 16.85 4.17 -10.61
C VAL A 152 16.48 2.75 -11.01
N GLY A 153 16.62 2.39 -12.29
CA GLY A 153 16.32 1.04 -12.76
C GLY A 153 17.11 -0.05 -12.03
N SER A 154 18.30 0.27 -11.53
CA SER A 154 19.12 -0.63 -10.70
C SER A 154 18.70 -0.69 -9.23
N ARG A 155 17.84 0.22 -8.74
CA ARG A 155 17.37 0.28 -7.34
C ARG A 155 15.87 0.61 -7.27
N PRO A 156 14.99 -0.35 -7.61
CA PRO A 156 13.54 -0.14 -7.64
C PRO A 156 12.91 0.12 -6.26
N TRP A 157 13.67 -0.01 -5.17
CA TRP A 157 13.24 0.27 -3.80
C TRP A 157 13.53 1.70 -3.34
N GLU A 158 14.30 2.50 -4.09
CA GLU A 158 14.57 3.89 -3.70
C GLU A 158 13.32 4.78 -3.83
N LEU A 159 13.07 5.55 -2.77
CA LEU A 159 11.98 6.52 -2.67
C LEU A 159 12.45 7.90 -3.15
N SER A 160 11.57 8.59 -3.88
CA SER A 160 11.81 9.96 -4.32
C SER A 160 10.59 10.83 -4.04
N CYS A 161 10.80 12.12 -3.75
CA CYS A 161 9.70 13.04 -3.45
C CYS A 161 9.60 14.18 -4.46
N SER A 162 8.39 14.53 -4.88
CA SER A 162 8.09 15.74 -5.67
C SER A 162 7.13 16.64 -4.90
N GLN A 163 7.01 17.92 -5.27
CA GLN A 163 5.96 18.78 -4.71
C GLN A 163 4.58 18.36 -5.24
N ALA A 164 3.56 18.39 -4.38
CA ALA A 164 2.18 18.10 -4.73
C ALA A 164 1.53 19.38 -5.29
N GLY A 165 1.70 19.64 -6.60
CA GLY A 165 0.93 20.67 -7.31
C GLY A 165 1.71 21.39 -8.42
N PRO A 166 1.00 22.02 -9.36
CA PRO A 166 1.60 23.01 -10.25
C PRO A 166 2.15 24.11 -9.36
N ARG A 167 3.44 24.41 -9.51
CA ARG A 167 4.04 25.60 -8.93
C ARG A 167 3.18 26.76 -9.41
N THR A 168 2.35 27.36 -8.56
CA THR A 168 1.71 28.63 -8.91
C THR A 168 2.88 29.52 -9.30
N PRO A 169 2.99 29.92 -10.58
CA PRO A 169 4.12 30.73 -10.99
C PRO A 169 4.11 31.92 -10.04
N ALA A 170 5.25 32.14 -9.37
CA ALA A 170 5.41 33.29 -8.51
C ALA A 170 4.92 34.47 -9.32
N ARG A 171 3.81 35.07 -8.90
CA ARG A 171 3.19 36.20 -9.59
C ARG A 171 4.25 37.30 -9.49
N THR A 172 5.08 37.42 -10.51
CA THR A 172 6.09 38.47 -10.59
C THR A 172 5.31 39.76 -10.52
N ALA A 173 5.56 40.56 -9.49
CA ALA A 173 4.92 41.85 -9.27
C ALA A 173 5.41 42.87 -10.31
N THR A 174 5.19 42.58 -11.59
CA THR A 174 5.64 43.39 -12.73
C THR A 174 4.46 43.82 -13.62
N ASP A 175 3.22 43.44 -13.26
CA ASP A 175 2.00 44.01 -13.86
C ASP A 175 1.65 45.37 -13.21
N ALA A 176 2.63 46.27 -13.10
CA ALA A 176 2.34 47.67 -12.81
C ALA A 176 1.90 48.34 -14.12
N PRO A 177 0.68 48.89 -14.22
CA PRO A 177 0.26 49.61 -15.41
C PRO A 177 1.15 50.85 -15.62
N PRO A 178 1.44 51.22 -16.88
CA PRO A 178 2.24 52.41 -17.17
C PRO A 178 1.56 53.64 -16.56
N ALA A 179 2.33 54.42 -15.82
CA ALA A 179 1.89 55.73 -15.35
C ALA A 179 1.58 56.60 -16.56
N VAL A 180 0.34 57.07 -16.65
CA VAL A 180 -0.11 58.09 -17.59
C VAL A 180 0.13 59.46 -16.97
#